data_AF-A0A2N1C7G4-F1
#
_entry.id   AF-A0A2N1C7G4-F1
#
_cell.length_a   1.000
_cell.length_b   1.000
_cell.length_c   1.000
_cell.angle_alpha   90.00
_cell.angle_beta   90.00
_cell.angle_gamma   90.00
#
_symmetry.space_group_name_H-M   'P 1'
#
loop_
_entity.id
_entity.type
_entity.pdbx_description
1 polymer ?
#
loop_
_entity_poly.entity_id
_entity_poly.type
_entity_poly.pdbx_seq_one_letter_code
_entity_poly.pdbx_strand_id
1 'polypeptide(L)'
;MSIFKNKPIITGSEFSKGFTLLELILVIMILGIMAVGISGFITLSTQTYLNATNRDGLVSNARFVIERLNRELRNAVPNSIRIGTNSTNTIQCIEFVPIVASTVYIDIPVSPEPASKIVKAIEFQNESNQPYECDGCQDLLMVYPLNPNDIYEDHNDSVGKVFSIDEVDDTKDPWEISIRNNNEVMFSENSPTNRLYIANKQIKYCAFINKIYRYSNSIGGNLTVPGRSRPVLMAEHMIDVTSGELPFTYLPGTLTRNAVVQIHLNFTRNDENYVFDHEVHINNVP
;
A
#
# COMPACT_ATOMS: atom_id res chain seq x y z
N MET A 1 42.08 99.04 31.50
CA MET A 1 42.64 98.26 32.62
C MET A 1 41.92 96.93 32.61
N SER A 2 42.43 95.97 31.83
CA SER A 2 43.03 94.69 32.29
C SER A 2 42.11 93.96 33.30
N ILE A 3 41.73 92.70 33.10
CA ILE A 3 42.60 91.53 32.94
C ILE A 3 41.79 90.41 32.26
N PHE A 4 42.34 89.82 31.19
CA PHE A 4 41.93 88.53 30.65
C PHE A 4 42.21 87.43 31.68
N LYS A 5 41.24 86.55 31.94
CA LYS A 5 41.47 85.29 32.65
C LYS A 5 41.01 84.13 31.77
N ASN A 6 41.99 83.52 31.09
CA ASN A 6 41.83 82.24 30.38
C ASN A 6 41.32 81.18 31.35
N LYS A 7 40.19 80.56 31.02
CA LYS A 7 39.67 79.35 31.67
C LYS A 7 40.33 78.15 30.99
N PRO A 8 41.06 77.28 31.70
CA PRO A 8 41.70 76.12 31.09
C PRO A 8 40.65 75.07 30.66
N ILE A 9 40.83 74.54 29.45
CA ILE A 9 40.16 73.35 28.94
C ILE A 9 40.69 72.17 29.75
N ILE A 10 39.85 71.58 30.60
CA ILE A 10 40.18 70.32 31.26
C ILE A 10 39.93 69.20 30.25
N THR A 11 41.00 68.71 29.64
CA THR A 11 41.02 67.44 28.93
C THR A 11 40.74 66.33 29.95
N GLY A 12 39.56 65.74 29.92
CA GLY A 12 39.28 64.52 30.67
C GLY A 12 40.18 63.41 30.17
N SER A 13 41.12 62.96 30.99
CA SER A 13 41.87 61.74 30.73
C SER A 13 40.92 60.55 30.92
N GLU A 14 40.62 59.81 29.85
CA GLU A 14 40.06 58.48 30.01
C GLU A 14 41.09 57.61 30.74
N PHE A 15 40.82 57.29 32.00
CA PHE A 15 41.55 56.27 32.71
C PHE A 15 41.24 54.93 32.05
N SER A 16 42.17 54.40 31.27
CA SER A 16 42.14 53.00 30.83
C SER A 16 42.26 52.12 32.08
N LYS A 17 41.12 51.70 32.63
CA LYS A 17 41.06 50.75 33.73
C LYS A 17 41.57 49.40 33.22
N GLY A 18 42.75 48.99 33.68
CA GLY A 18 43.26 47.63 33.43
C GLY A 18 42.37 46.60 34.13
N PHE A 19 42.09 45.49 33.45
CA PHE A 19 41.38 44.34 34.02
C PHE A 19 42.18 43.74 35.18
N THR A 20 41.49 43.38 36.28
CA THR A 20 42.13 42.69 37.39
C THR A 20 42.29 41.19 37.06
N LEU A 21 43.34 40.55 37.60
CA LEU A 21 43.55 39.11 37.44
C LEU A 21 42.33 38.29 37.91
N LEU A 22 41.67 38.76 38.98
CA LEU A 22 40.48 38.12 39.55
C LEU A 22 39.27 38.18 38.61
N GLU A 23 39.10 39.31 37.90
CA GLU A 23 38.05 39.48 36.90
C GLU A 23 38.25 38.54 35.71
N LEU A 24 39.50 38.38 35.23
CA LEU A 24 39.82 37.42 34.18
C LEU A 24 39.53 35.97 34.61
N ILE A 25 39.92 35.59 35.84
CA ILE A 25 39.68 34.24 36.38
C ILE A 25 38.17 33.95 36.49
N LEU A 26 37.38 34.91 36.98
CA LEU A 26 35.94 34.75 37.11
C LEU A 26 35.28 34.58 35.74
N VAL A 27 35.70 35.36 34.73
CA VAL A 27 35.17 35.24 33.36
C VAL A 27 35.47 33.87 32.77
N ILE A 28 36.71 33.36 32.84
CA ILE A 28 37.02 32.03 32.29
C ILE A 28 36.26 30.91 33.02
N MET A 29 36.03 31.03 34.33
CA MET A 29 35.25 30.04 35.08
C MET A 29 33.78 30.03 34.66
N ILE A 30 33.14 31.21 34.54
CA ILE A 30 31.74 31.31 34.10
C ILE A 30 31.60 30.80 32.66
N LEU A 31 32.52 31.18 31.76
CA LEU A 31 32.51 30.70 30.38
C LEU A 31 32.65 29.17 30.32
N GLY A 32 33.49 28.58 31.16
CA GLY A 32 33.63 27.12 31.25
C GLY A 32 32.33 26.42 31.64
N ILE A 33 31.66 26.89 32.71
CA ILE A 33 30.39 26.31 33.18
C ILE A 33 29.29 26.48 32.12
N MET A 34 29.19 27.67 31.51
CA MET A 34 28.20 27.94 30.48
C MET A 34 28.44 27.09 29.22
N ALA A 35 29.69 26.94 28.79
CA ALA A 35 30.03 26.14 27.61
C ALA A 35 29.59 24.68 27.77
N VAL A 36 29.81 24.09 28.96
CA VAL A 36 29.36 22.72 29.26
C VAL A 36 27.83 22.63 29.25
N GLY A 37 27.13 23.59 29.87
CA GLY A 37 25.66 23.62 29.88
C GLY A 37 25.06 23.75 28.48
N ILE A 38 25.59 24.65 27.66
CA ILE A 38 25.14 24.87 26.27
C ILE A 38 25.41 23.63 25.41
N SER A 39 26.59 23.02 25.54
CA SER A 39 26.93 21.79 24.79
C SER A 39 25.98 20.64 25.13
N GLY A 40 25.64 20.46 26.41
CA GLY A 40 24.67 19.45 26.85
C GLY A 40 23.28 19.70 26.28
N PHE A 41 22.81 20.95 26.34
CA PHE A 41 21.52 21.34 25.79
C PHE A 41 21.42 21.14 24.28
N ILE A 42 22.47 21.50 23.52
CA ILE A 42 22.52 21.27 22.07
C ILE A 42 22.45 19.77 21.74
N THR A 43 23.20 18.95 22.47
CA THR A 43 23.22 17.50 22.26
C THR A 43 21.83 16.90 22.50
N LEU A 44 21.20 17.22 23.63
CA LEU A 44 19.87 16.74 23.96
C LEU A 44 18.84 17.21 22.92
N SER A 45 18.85 18.49 22.57
CA SER A 45 17.91 19.07 21.58
C SER A 45 18.03 18.39 20.22
N THR A 46 19.27 18.11 19.77
CA THR A 46 19.54 17.41 18.51
C THR A 46 19.06 15.97 18.55
N GLN A 47 19.32 15.25 19.65
CA GLN A 47 18.85 13.86 19.82
C GLN A 47 17.32 13.79 19.83
N THR A 48 16.65 14.69 20.55
CA THR A 48 15.18 14.76 20.56
C THR A 48 14.63 15.02 19.15
N TYR A 49 15.23 15.95 18.41
CA TYR A 49 14.82 16.24 17.03
C TYR A 49 14.98 15.03 16.10
N LEU A 50 16.12 14.33 16.19
CA LEU A 50 16.37 13.13 15.39
C LEU A 50 15.40 11.99 15.74
N ASN A 51 15.12 11.77 17.03
CA ASN A 51 14.17 10.76 17.48
C ASN A 51 12.76 11.05 16.96
N ALA A 52 12.31 12.32 17.05
CA ALA A 52 11.03 12.74 16.50
C ALA A 52 10.96 12.50 14.98
N THR A 53 11.98 12.94 14.24
CA THR A 53 12.04 12.77 12.78
C THR A 53 12.04 11.29 12.36
N ASN A 54 12.78 10.45 13.08
CA ASN A 54 12.86 9.02 12.81
C ASN A 54 11.52 8.31 13.07
N ARG A 55 10.84 8.68 14.15
CA ARG A 55 9.50 8.19 14.49
C ARG A 55 8.47 8.61 13.45
N ASP A 56 8.48 9.87 13.05
CA ASP A 56 7.58 10.39 12.02
C ASP A 56 7.76 9.66 10.68
N GLY A 57 9.01 9.41 10.28
CA GLY A 57 9.30 8.62 9.08
C GLY A 57 8.78 7.19 9.16
N LEU A 58 8.97 6.51 10.30
CA LEU A 58 8.48 5.14 10.50
C LEU A 58 6.95 5.06 10.48
N VAL A 59 6.28 5.96 11.20
CA VAL A 59 4.81 6.04 11.22
C VAL A 59 4.26 6.37 9.84
N SER A 60 4.90 7.26 9.08
CA SER A 60 4.51 7.59 7.71
C SER A 60 4.62 6.38 6.78
N ASN A 61 5.73 5.62 6.85
CA ASN A 61 5.91 4.41 6.05
C ASN A 61 4.84 3.34 6.37
N ALA A 62 4.55 3.13 7.65
CA ALA A 62 3.53 2.19 8.10
C ALA A 62 2.13 2.61 7.61
N ARG A 63 1.75 3.88 7.78
CA ARG A 63 0.47 4.40 7.28
C ARG A 63 0.36 4.28 5.76
N PHE A 64 1.43 4.57 5.03
CA PHE A 64 1.42 4.46 3.57
C PHE A 64 1.10 3.02 3.12
N VAL A 65 1.79 2.02 3.67
CA VAL A 65 1.56 0.63 3.26
C VAL A 65 0.16 0.15 3.67
N ILE A 66 -0.32 0.51 4.86
CA ILE A 66 -1.66 0.12 5.34
C ILE A 66 -2.75 0.77 4.49
N GLU A 67 -2.68 2.07 4.23
CA GLU A 67 -3.70 2.77 3.44
C GLU A 67 -3.72 2.29 1.99
N ARG A 68 -2.54 2.08 1.40
CA ARG A 68 -2.45 1.56 0.05
C ARG A 68 -3.00 0.13 -0.04
N LEU A 69 -2.60 -0.75 0.89
CA LEU A 69 -3.08 -2.13 0.94
C LEU A 69 -4.59 -2.18 1.19
N ASN A 70 -5.11 -1.38 2.11
CA ASN A 70 -6.55 -1.25 2.40
C ASN A 70 -7.34 -0.84 1.14
N ARG A 71 -6.88 0.19 0.42
CA ARG A 71 -7.53 0.63 -0.82
C ARG A 71 -7.52 -0.45 -1.89
N GLU A 72 -6.40 -1.13 -2.10
CA GLU A 72 -6.28 -2.19 -3.10
C GLU A 72 -7.11 -3.43 -2.71
N LEU A 73 -7.17 -3.81 -1.43
CA LEU A 73 -7.98 -4.93 -0.93
C LEU A 73 -9.49 -4.67 -1.00
N ARG A 74 -9.93 -3.45 -0.71
CA ARG A 74 -11.36 -3.08 -0.78
C ARG A 74 -11.92 -3.21 -2.20
N ASN A 75 -11.06 -3.11 -3.21
CA ASN A 75 -11.40 -3.28 -4.61
C ASN A 75 -10.96 -4.65 -5.16
N ALA A 76 -10.80 -5.66 -4.31
CA ALA A 76 -10.47 -7.02 -4.75
C ALA A 76 -11.71 -7.74 -5.29
N VAL A 77 -11.52 -8.55 -6.33
CA VAL A 77 -12.53 -9.50 -6.83
C VAL A 77 -12.94 -10.42 -5.68
N PRO A 78 -14.25 -10.65 -5.46
CA PRO A 78 -14.73 -11.56 -4.43
C PRO A 78 -14.03 -12.92 -4.49
N ASN A 79 -13.69 -13.48 -3.33
CA ASN A 79 -13.02 -14.78 -3.20
C ASN A 79 -11.65 -14.92 -3.89
N SER A 80 -11.02 -13.82 -4.34
CA SER A 80 -9.67 -13.83 -4.92
C SER A 80 -8.52 -13.87 -3.90
N ILE A 81 -8.81 -13.63 -2.63
CA ILE A 81 -7.78 -13.46 -1.60
C ILE A 81 -7.22 -14.83 -1.19
N ARG A 82 -5.89 -14.96 -1.24
CA ARG A 82 -5.14 -16.12 -0.73
C ARG A 82 -3.90 -15.67 0.03
N ILE A 83 -3.54 -16.41 1.07
CA ILE A 83 -2.34 -16.17 1.88
C ILE A 83 -1.38 -17.34 1.72
N GLY A 84 -0.08 -17.05 1.62
CA GLY A 84 0.96 -18.06 1.54
C GLY A 84 2.17 -17.68 2.37
N THR A 85 2.86 -18.68 2.89
CA THR A 85 4.16 -18.53 3.56
C THR A 85 5.24 -19.26 2.77
N ASN A 86 6.50 -18.84 2.93
CA ASN A 86 7.63 -19.61 2.40
C ASN A 86 7.89 -20.85 3.27
N SER A 87 8.71 -21.77 2.76
CA SER A 87 9.07 -23.02 3.46
C SER A 87 9.72 -22.81 4.82
N THR A 88 10.38 -21.66 5.06
CA THR A 88 11.00 -21.31 6.33
C THR A 88 10.11 -20.48 7.26
N ASN A 89 8.87 -20.16 6.85
CA ASN A 89 7.92 -19.30 7.57
C ASN A 89 8.48 -17.91 7.96
N THR A 90 9.47 -17.41 7.23
CA THR A 90 10.08 -16.08 7.44
C THR A 90 9.47 -15.00 6.53
N ILE A 91 8.67 -15.41 5.55
CA ILE A 91 7.99 -14.53 4.60
C ILE A 91 6.54 -14.98 4.53
N GLN A 92 5.63 -14.05 4.70
CA GLN A 92 4.20 -14.26 4.44
C GLN A 92 3.73 -13.25 3.41
N CYS A 93 2.93 -13.71 2.46
CA CYS A 93 2.31 -12.87 1.45
C CYS A 93 0.80 -13.03 1.42
N ILE A 94 0.11 -11.92 1.23
CA ILE A 94 -1.29 -11.86 0.81
C ILE A 94 -1.34 -11.56 -0.69
N GLU A 95 -2.13 -12.33 -1.42
CA GLU A 95 -2.35 -12.17 -2.87
C GLU A 95 -3.84 -12.05 -3.16
N PHE A 96 -4.19 -11.16 -4.10
CA PHE A 96 -5.56 -10.88 -4.51
C PHE A 96 -5.58 -10.26 -5.91
N VAL A 97 -6.77 -10.18 -6.51
CA VAL A 97 -6.97 -9.61 -7.85
C VAL A 97 -7.79 -8.33 -7.73
N PRO A 98 -7.25 -7.13 -8.01
CA PRO A 98 -8.02 -5.90 -8.03
C PRO A 98 -8.96 -5.83 -9.25
N ILE A 99 -10.16 -5.29 -9.04
CA ILE A 99 -11.16 -5.04 -10.07
C ILE A 99 -10.77 -3.76 -10.84
N VAL A 100 -10.64 -3.86 -12.17
CA VAL A 100 -10.44 -2.72 -13.08
C VAL A 100 -11.79 -2.10 -13.47
N ALA A 101 -12.77 -2.96 -13.72
CA ALA A 101 -14.13 -2.57 -14.06
C ALA A 101 -15.12 -3.65 -13.62
N SER A 102 -16.37 -3.27 -13.39
CA SER A 102 -17.46 -4.23 -13.11
C SER A 102 -18.76 -3.74 -13.73
N THR A 103 -19.61 -4.67 -14.13
CA THR A 103 -20.90 -4.37 -14.74
C THR A 103 -21.90 -5.48 -14.47
N VAL A 104 -23.15 -5.24 -14.86
CA VAL A 104 -24.21 -6.22 -14.89
C VAL A 104 -24.34 -6.74 -16.32
N TYR A 105 -24.23 -8.05 -16.49
CA TYR A 105 -24.48 -8.70 -17.77
C TYR A 105 -25.98 -8.90 -17.99
N ILE A 106 -26.35 -8.87 -19.25
CA ILE A 106 -27.70 -9.18 -19.73
C ILE A 106 -27.76 -10.65 -20.15
N ASP A 107 -26.70 -11.12 -20.81
CA ASP A 107 -26.65 -12.45 -21.40
C ASP A 107 -25.22 -13.01 -21.40
N ILE A 108 -25.07 -14.26 -20.98
CA ILE A 108 -23.82 -15.03 -21.01
C ILE A 108 -24.14 -16.47 -21.42
N PRO A 109 -23.27 -17.16 -22.18
CA PRO A 109 -23.50 -18.55 -22.53
C PRO A 109 -23.39 -19.43 -21.27
N VAL A 110 -24.53 -19.91 -20.77
CA VAL A 110 -24.65 -20.89 -19.68
C VAL A 110 -25.54 -22.04 -20.11
N SER A 111 -25.19 -23.28 -19.75
CA SER A 111 -26.01 -24.45 -20.04
C SER A 111 -27.45 -24.27 -19.52
N PRO A 112 -28.49 -24.50 -20.35
CA PRO A 112 -28.50 -25.30 -21.58
C PRO A 112 -28.33 -24.52 -22.90
N GLU A 113 -27.95 -23.24 -22.87
CA GLU A 113 -27.71 -22.45 -24.08
C GLU A 113 -26.50 -22.96 -24.88
N PRO A 114 -26.41 -22.66 -26.19
CA PRO A 114 -25.22 -22.99 -26.96
C PRO A 114 -24.01 -22.19 -26.47
N ALA A 115 -22.82 -22.78 -26.61
CA ALA A 115 -21.57 -22.08 -26.33
C ALA A 115 -21.44 -20.86 -27.26
N SER A 116 -20.82 -19.79 -26.77
CA SER A 116 -20.65 -18.54 -27.51
C SER A 116 -19.37 -17.85 -27.08
N LYS A 117 -18.89 -16.89 -27.87
CA LYS A 117 -17.81 -15.97 -27.49
C LYS A 117 -18.33 -14.57 -27.16
N ILE A 118 -19.64 -14.36 -27.20
CA ILE A 118 -20.25 -13.05 -27.02
C ILE A 118 -20.93 -13.02 -25.66
N VAL A 119 -20.60 -12.00 -24.87
CA VAL A 119 -21.27 -11.64 -23.61
C VAL A 119 -21.91 -10.27 -23.80
N LYS A 120 -23.18 -10.12 -23.41
CA LYS A 120 -23.89 -8.83 -23.48
C LYS A 120 -23.91 -8.19 -22.12
N ALA A 121 -23.55 -6.91 -22.04
CA ALA A 121 -23.48 -6.19 -20.78
C ALA A 121 -24.05 -4.78 -20.87
N ILE A 122 -24.48 -4.27 -19.72
CA ILE A 122 -24.84 -2.85 -19.58
C ILE A 122 -23.56 -2.02 -19.65
N GLU A 123 -23.65 -0.82 -20.22
CA GLU A 123 -22.57 0.18 -20.28
C GLU A 123 -21.87 0.36 -18.94
N PHE A 124 -20.53 0.45 -18.96
CA PHE A 124 -19.74 0.53 -17.75
C PHE A 124 -18.44 1.30 -17.95
N GLN A 125 -17.86 1.71 -16.82
CA GLN A 125 -16.70 2.60 -16.80
C GLN A 125 -15.47 1.91 -16.23
N ASN A 126 -14.30 2.39 -16.64
CA ASN A 126 -13.02 2.04 -16.07
C ASN A 126 -12.72 2.85 -14.78
N GLU A 127 -11.56 2.60 -14.16
CA GLU A 127 -11.11 3.30 -12.94
C GLU A 127 -10.99 4.85 -13.10
N SER A 128 -10.96 5.36 -14.34
CA SER A 128 -10.84 6.80 -14.64
C SER A 128 -12.18 7.47 -14.98
N ASN A 129 -13.32 6.81 -14.70
CA ASN A 129 -14.67 7.26 -15.05
C ASN A 129 -14.87 7.49 -16.57
N GLN A 130 -14.18 6.74 -17.40
CA GLN A 130 -14.36 6.73 -18.85
C GLN A 130 -15.02 5.40 -19.26
N PRO A 131 -15.73 5.33 -20.41
CA PRO A 131 -16.13 4.06 -21.02
C PRO A 131 -15.00 3.04 -20.97
N TYR A 132 -15.30 1.82 -20.54
CA TYR A 132 -14.29 0.77 -20.55
C TYR A 132 -14.01 0.36 -22.00
N GLU A 133 -12.75 0.45 -22.40
CA GLU A 133 -12.28 0.07 -23.73
C GLU A 133 -11.29 -1.07 -23.61
N CYS A 134 -11.43 -2.07 -24.48
CA CYS A 134 -10.45 -3.11 -24.70
C CYS A 134 -10.45 -3.48 -26.18
N ASP A 135 -9.29 -3.39 -26.80
CA ASP A 135 -9.01 -3.92 -28.14
C ASP A 135 -7.70 -4.70 -28.06
N GLY A 136 -7.78 -6.03 -28.18
CA GLY A 136 -6.59 -6.88 -28.08
C GLY A 136 -5.99 -6.98 -26.66
N CYS A 137 -6.73 -6.58 -25.61
CA CYS A 137 -6.20 -6.53 -24.23
C CYS A 137 -6.02 -7.94 -23.62
N GLN A 138 -5.30 -8.05 -22.50
CA GLN A 138 -5.12 -9.30 -21.76
C GLN A 138 -5.96 -9.35 -20.47
N ASP A 139 -7.04 -8.57 -20.44
CA ASP A 139 -7.90 -8.47 -19.28
C ASP A 139 -8.79 -9.72 -19.20
N LEU A 140 -9.06 -10.14 -17.98
CA LEU A 140 -9.88 -11.30 -17.68
C LEU A 140 -11.25 -10.84 -17.22
N LEU A 141 -12.28 -11.45 -17.82
CA LEU A 141 -13.66 -11.36 -17.39
C LEU A 141 -13.95 -12.53 -16.46
N MET A 142 -14.56 -12.24 -15.31
CA MET A 142 -14.84 -13.19 -14.24
C MET A 142 -16.32 -13.14 -13.87
N VAL A 143 -16.98 -14.30 -13.85
CA VAL A 143 -18.38 -14.46 -13.44
C VAL A 143 -18.47 -15.43 -12.27
N TYR A 144 -19.05 -14.96 -11.17
CA TYR A 144 -19.40 -15.78 -10.01
C TYR A 144 -18.27 -16.68 -9.43
N PRO A 145 -17.04 -16.17 -9.20
CA PRO A 145 -15.99 -16.96 -8.57
C PRO A 145 -16.35 -17.27 -7.11
N LEU A 146 -16.34 -18.55 -6.75
CA LEU A 146 -16.65 -19.03 -5.40
C LEU A 146 -15.39 -19.43 -4.65
N ASN A 147 -14.37 -19.90 -5.37
CA ASN A 147 -13.10 -20.30 -4.81
C ASN A 147 -11.95 -19.52 -5.48
N PRO A 148 -10.81 -19.34 -4.79
CA PRO A 148 -9.63 -18.75 -5.41
C PRO A 148 -9.19 -19.48 -6.68
N ASN A 149 -9.34 -20.81 -6.72
CA ASN A 149 -8.97 -21.62 -7.88
C ASN A 149 -9.73 -21.22 -9.15
N ASP A 150 -11.00 -20.84 -9.04
CA ASP A 150 -11.81 -20.35 -10.17
C ASP A 150 -11.13 -19.14 -10.85
N ILE A 151 -10.32 -18.37 -10.11
CA ILE A 151 -9.65 -17.13 -10.56
C ILE A 151 -8.22 -17.37 -11.01
N TYR A 152 -7.51 -18.34 -10.43
CA TYR A 152 -6.06 -18.51 -10.66
C TYR A 152 -5.69 -19.76 -11.48
N GLU A 153 -6.64 -20.62 -11.83
CA GLU A 153 -6.43 -21.76 -12.73
C GLU A 153 -6.24 -21.31 -14.19
N ASP A 154 -6.16 -22.26 -15.14
CA ASP A 154 -6.01 -21.94 -16.57
C ASP A 154 -7.26 -21.23 -17.09
N HIS A 155 -7.07 -20.27 -17.99
CA HIS A 155 -8.14 -19.46 -18.60
C HIS A 155 -8.39 -19.83 -20.07
N ASN A 156 -7.70 -20.87 -20.58
CA ASN A 156 -7.81 -21.33 -21.95
C ASN A 156 -8.86 -22.45 -22.14
N ASP A 157 -9.41 -22.99 -21.06
CA ASP A 157 -10.47 -23.99 -21.13
C ASP A 157 -11.73 -23.42 -21.80
N SER A 158 -12.54 -24.27 -22.42
CA SER A 158 -13.81 -23.86 -23.04
C SER A 158 -14.97 -23.79 -22.05
N VAL A 159 -14.77 -24.24 -20.80
CA VAL A 159 -15.77 -24.19 -19.74
C VAL A 159 -15.11 -23.66 -18.48
N GLY A 160 -15.70 -22.65 -17.86
CA GLY A 160 -15.11 -22.04 -16.68
C GLY A 160 -15.88 -20.83 -16.17
N LYS A 161 -15.26 -20.10 -15.25
CA LYS A 161 -15.81 -18.87 -14.68
C LYS A 161 -15.03 -17.63 -15.10
N VAL A 162 -13.86 -17.81 -15.68
CA VAL A 162 -12.93 -16.76 -16.04
C VAL A 162 -12.42 -16.97 -17.46
N PHE A 163 -12.52 -15.95 -18.29
CA PHE A 163 -12.06 -15.98 -19.67
C PHE A 163 -11.35 -14.68 -20.05
N SER A 164 -10.45 -14.74 -21.04
CA SER A 164 -9.78 -13.55 -21.56
C SER A 164 -10.70 -12.74 -22.48
N ILE A 165 -10.68 -11.42 -22.36
CA ILE A 165 -11.43 -10.50 -23.23
C ILE A 165 -10.64 -10.29 -24.52
N ASP A 166 -11.32 -10.38 -25.66
CA ASP A 166 -10.77 -10.03 -26.96
C ASP A 166 -10.93 -8.54 -27.25
N GLU A 167 -12.19 -8.10 -27.25
CA GLU A 167 -12.63 -6.74 -27.57
C GLU A 167 -13.92 -6.42 -26.80
N VAL A 168 -14.15 -5.13 -26.52
CA VAL A 168 -15.44 -4.59 -26.08
C VAL A 168 -15.97 -3.62 -27.14
N ASP A 169 -17.10 -3.97 -27.76
CA ASP A 169 -17.79 -3.13 -28.74
C ASP A 169 -18.87 -2.29 -28.03
N ASP A 170 -18.53 -1.03 -27.80
CA ASP A 170 -19.40 -0.03 -27.15
C ASP A 170 -20.38 0.66 -28.14
N THR A 171 -20.31 0.32 -29.43
CA THR A 171 -21.22 0.83 -30.46
C THR A 171 -22.53 0.06 -30.55
N LYS A 172 -22.61 -1.10 -29.88
CA LYS A 172 -23.80 -1.96 -29.76
C LYS A 172 -24.65 -1.55 -28.57
N ASP A 173 -25.96 -1.80 -28.67
CA ASP A 173 -26.89 -1.67 -27.55
C ASP A 173 -27.69 -2.99 -27.40
N PRO A 174 -27.42 -3.81 -26.36
CA PRO A 174 -26.40 -3.61 -25.32
C PRO A 174 -24.96 -3.77 -25.82
N TRP A 175 -23.97 -3.34 -25.01
CA TRP A 175 -22.56 -3.54 -25.32
C TRP A 175 -22.23 -5.04 -25.43
N GLU A 176 -21.34 -5.37 -26.36
CA GLU A 176 -20.89 -6.75 -26.59
C GLU A 176 -19.42 -6.91 -26.21
N ILE A 177 -19.14 -7.89 -25.33
CA ILE A 177 -17.80 -8.29 -24.94
C ILE A 177 -17.48 -9.59 -25.67
N SER A 178 -16.47 -9.55 -26.52
CA SER A 178 -15.96 -10.71 -27.24
C SER A 178 -14.91 -11.44 -26.38
N ILE A 179 -14.99 -12.77 -26.31
CA ILE A 179 -14.08 -13.62 -25.54
C ILE A 179 -12.99 -14.19 -26.43
N ARG A 180 -11.73 -14.03 -26.01
CA ARG A 180 -10.58 -14.63 -26.67
C ARG A 180 -10.41 -16.07 -26.21
N ASN A 181 -10.79 -17.01 -27.08
CA ASN A 181 -10.52 -18.43 -26.93
C ASN A 181 -10.43 -19.10 -28.32
N ASN A 182 -9.78 -20.25 -28.42
CA ASN A 182 -9.77 -21.06 -29.64
C ASN A 182 -11.18 -21.56 -29.98
N ASN A 183 -11.90 -22.09 -28.99
CA ASN A 183 -13.25 -22.63 -29.14
C ASN A 183 -14.31 -21.68 -28.57
N GLU A 184 -15.58 -21.89 -28.91
CA GLU A 184 -16.69 -21.25 -28.18
C GLU A 184 -16.63 -21.64 -26.70
N VAL A 185 -17.07 -20.73 -25.83
CA VAL A 185 -16.96 -20.92 -24.38
C VAL A 185 -18.32 -21.03 -23.71
N MET A 186 -18.31 -21.60 -22.51
CA MET A 186 -19.48 -21.78 -21.66
C MET A 186 -19.13 -21.40 -20.23
N PHE A 187 -19.91 -20.50 -19.63
CA PHE A 187 -19.78 -20.23 -18.21
C PHE A 187 -20.34 -21.40 -17.41
N SER A 188 -19.66 -21.76 -16.32
CA SER A 188 -20.10 -22.87 -15.47
C SER A 188 -21.42 -22.56 -14.75
N GLU A 189 -21.63 -21.30 -14.36
CA GLU A 189 -22.78 -20.86 -13.56
C GLU A 189 -23.11 -19.38 -13.82
N ASN A 190 -24.37 -19.01 -13.60
CA ASN A 190 -24.80 -17.61 -13.55
C ASN A 190 -24.45 -16.97 -12.21
N SER A 191 -24.09 -15.67 -12.22
CA SER A 191 -24.09 -14.87 -10.99
C SER A 191 -25.54 -14.65 -10.52
N PRO A 192 -25.86 -14.85 -9.24
CA PRO A 192 -27.18 -14.55 -8.68
C PRO A 192 -27.62 -13.09 -8.86
N THR A 193 -26.66 -12.17 -9.05
CA THR A 193 -26.90 -10.74 -9.24
C THR A 193 -26.59 -10.27 -10.68
N ASN A 194 -26.34 -11.21 -11.60
CA ASN A 194 -25.91 -10.96 -12.97
C ASN A 194 -24.67 -10.07 -13.06
N ARG A 195 -23.75 -10.14 -12.09
CA ARG A 195 -22.52 -9.35 -12.09
C ARG A 195 -21.37 -10.07 -12.78
N LEU A 196 -20.56 -9.30 -13.47
CA LEU A 196 -19.23 -9.69 -13.93
C LEU A 196 -18.18 -8.68 -13.47
N TYR A 197 -16.97 -9.17 -13.31
CA TYR A 197 -15.80 -8.40 -12.90
C TYR A 197 -14.72 -8.51 -13.96
N ILE A 198 -14.01 -7.41 -14.20
CA ILE A 198 -12.89 -7.36 -15.13
C ILE A 198 -11.63 -7.03 -14.35
N ALA A 199 -10.56 -7.77 -14.57
CA ALA A 199 -9.28 -7.56 -13.93
C ALA A 199 -8.11 -7.92 -14.85
N ASN A 200 -6.97 -7.25 -14.67
CA ASN A 200 -5.80 -7.42 -15.55
C ASN A 200 -4.51 -7.86 -14.87
N LYS A 201 -4.49 -7.88 -13.54
CA LYS A 201 -3.29 -8.23 -12.76
C LYS A 201 -3.68 -8.81 -11.41
N GLN A 202 -2.81 -9.65 -10.88
CA GLN A 202 -2.83 -10.02 -9.47
C GLN A 202 -1.78 -9.21 -8.70
N ILE A 203 -2.14 -8.77 -7.50
CA ILE A 203 -1.28 -8.01 -6.62
C ILE A 203 -0.94 -8.87 -5.41
N LYS A 204 0.31 -8.78 -4.98
CA LYS A 204 0.80 -9.49 -3.81
C LYS A 204 1.59 -8.55 -2.91
N TYR A 205 1.29 -8.54 -1.63
CA TYR A 205 2.10 -7.89 -0.61
C TYR A 205 2.79 -8.96 0.21
N CYS A 206 4.11 -8.87 0.31
CA CYS A 206 4.92 -9.81 1.06
C CYS A 206 5.67 -9.08 2.16
N ALA A 207 5.44 -9.54 3.39
CA ALA A 207 6.21 -9.15 4.55
C ALA A 207 7.45 -10.04 4.64
N PHE A 208 8.60 -9.39 4.65
CA PHE A 208 9.91 -9.98 4.89
C PHE A 208 10.46 -9.41 6.20
N ILE A 209 11.55 -10.02 6.66
CA ILE A 209 12.47 -9.38 7.60
C ILE A 209 12.83 -7.98 7.09
N ASN A 210 12.61 -6.97 7.94
CA ASN A 210 12.92 -5.57 7.72
C ASN A 210 12.16 -4.87 6.59
N LYS A 211 11.38 -5.54 5.73
CA LYS A 211 10.78 -4.91 4.54
C LYS A 211 9.41 -5.48 4.16
N ILE A 212 8.54 -4.63 3.61
CA ILE A 212 7.37 -5.08 2.84
C ILE A 212 7.58 -4.73 1.38
N TYR A 213 7.31 -5.69 0.50
CA TYR A 213 7.31 -5.49 -0.93
C TYR A 213 5.94 -5.76 -1.54
N ARG A 214 5.62 -4.99 -2.58
CA ARG A 214 4.46 -5.19 -3.45
C ARG A 214 4.91 -5.75 -4.81
N TYR A 215 4.26 -6.80 -5.26
CA TYR A 215 4.45 -7.43 -6.55
C TYR A 215 3.20 -7.24 -7.42
N SER A 216 3.39 -7.21 -8.73
CA SER A 216 2.32 -7.16 -9.72
C SER A 216 2.63 -8.19 -10.79
N ASN A 217 1.73 -9.14 -11.03
CA ASN A 217 1.90 -10.19 -12.02
C ASN A 217 0.64 -10.30 -12.89
N SER A 218 0.75 -11.02 -14.01
CA SER A 218 -0.43 -11.55 -14.69
C SER A 218 -1.23 -12.42 -13.73
N ILE A 219 -2.56 -12.43 -13.89
CA ILE A 219 -3.44 -13.29 -13.12
C ILE A 219 -3.17 -14.74 -13.53
N GLY A 220 -3.10 -15.63 -12.53
CA GLY A 220 -3.00 -17.07 -12.73
C GLY A 220 -1.83 -17.73 -12.01
N GLY A 221 -1.83 -19.06 -12.09
CA GLY A 221 -0.78 -19.92 -11.59
C GLY A 221 -0.77 -20.10 -10.07
N ASN A 222 0.14 -20.97 -9.64
CA ASN A 222 0.31 -21.33 -8.24
C ASN A 222 0.79 -20.15 -7.40
N LEU A 223 0.32 -20.08 -6.16
CA LEU A 223 0.78 -19.11 -5.19
C LEU A 223 2.28 -19.29 -4.92
N THR A 224 3.07 -18.29 -5.28
CA THR A 224 4.52 -18.26 -5.05
C THR A 224 4.87 -17.21 -4.00
N VAL A 225 5.74 -17.56 -3.06
CA VAL A 225 6.22 -16.66 -1.99
C VAL A 225 7.73 -16.50 -2.13
N PRO A 226 8.27 -15.26 -2.26
CA PRO A 226 7.56 -13.98 -2.22
C PRO A 226 6.91 -13.54 -3.55
N GLY A 227 7.23 -14.18 -4.67
CA GLY A 227 6.76 -13.78 -5.99
C GLY A 227 7.90 -13.62 -6.98
N ARG A 228 7.59 -13.66 -8.28
CA ARG A 228 8.60 -13.75 -9.35
C ARG A 228 8.87 -12.43 -10.09
N SER A 229 7.98 -11.45 -10.02
CA SER A 229 8.17 -10.14 -10.66
C SER A 229 9.10 -9.23 -9.87
N ARG A 230 9.50 -8.13 -10.52
CA ARG A 230 10.27 -7.06 -9.87
C ARG A 230 9.43 -6.41 -8.76
N PRO A 231 9.86 -6.47 -7.50
CA PRO A 231 9.11 -5.88 -6.40
C PRO A 231 9.24 -4.36 -6.34
N VAL A 232 8.26 -3.72 -5.70
CA VAL A 232 8.30 -2.33 -5.27
C VAL A 232 8.34 -2.29 -3.75
N LEU A 233 9.30 -1.57 -3.17
CA LEU A 233 9.43 -1.40 -1.72
C LEU A 233 8.27 -0.54 -1.20
N MET A 234 7.54 -1.05 -0.20
CA MET A 234 6.40 -0.34 0.41
C MET A 234 6.76 0.27 1.77
N ALA A 235 7.52 -0.47 2.58
CA ALA A 235 7.98 -0.02 3.89
C ALA A 235 9.27 -0.76 4.30
N GLU A 236 10.04 -0.14 5.19
CA GLU A 236 11.22 -0.71 5.84
C GLU A 236 11.01 -0.77 7.36
N HIS A 237 11.95 -1.38 8.08
CA HIS A 237 11.94 -1.53 9.54
C HIS A 237 10.89 -2.51 10.08
N MET A 238 10.39 -3.43 9.26
CA MET A 238 9.52 -4.50 9.77
C MET A 238 10.28 -5.46 10.70
N ILE A 239 9.60 -5.87 11.78
CA ILE A 239 10.04 -7.00 12.60
C ILE A 239 9.83 -8.30 11.83
N ASP A 240 10.66 -9.31 12.13
CA ASP A 240 10.59 -10.64 11.57
C ASP A 240 9.19 -11.26 11.68
N VAL A 241 8.76 -11.92 10.60
CA VAL A 241 7.53 -12.71 10.60
C VAL A 241 7.76 -13.95 11.45
N THR A 242 7.02 -14.08 12.55
CA THR A 242 7.04 -15.24 13.44
C THR A 242 5.69 -15.95 13.42
N SER A 243 5.66 -17.24 13.77
CA SER A 243 4.43 -18.05 13.71
C SER A 243 3.32 -17.61 14.67
N GLY A 244 3.63 -16.79 15.68
CA GLY A 244 2.67 -16.26 16.65
C GLY A 244 2.08 -14.89 16.26
N GLU A 245 2.76 -14.14 15.39
CA GLU A 245 2.38 -12.78 14.99
C GLU A 245 2.47 -12.68 13.45
N LEU A 246 1.47 -13.26 12.78
CA LEU A 246 1.42 -13.27 11.33
C LEU A 246 0.93 -11.92 10.79
N PRO A 247 1.60 -11.34 9.78
CA PRO A 247 1.25 -10.02 9.28
C PRO A 247 -0.09 -9.96 8.56
N PHE A 248 -0.56 -11.09 8.03
CA PHE A 248 -1.84 -11.18 7.34
C PHE A 248 -2.64 -12.39 7.83
N THR A 249 -3.90 -12.15 8.15
CA THR A 249 -4.89 -13.19 8.44
C THR A 249 -6.13 -12.94 7.58
N TYR A 250 -6.59 -13.98 6.88
CA TYR A 250 -7.80 -13.91 6.05
C TYR A 250 -8.90 -14.73 6.69
N LEU A 251 -10.00 -14.06 7.02
CA LEU A 251 -11.23 -14.67 7.50
C LEU A 251 -12.22 -14.68 6.34
N PRO A 252 -12.47 -15.83 5.71
CA PRO A 252 -13.40 -15.91 4.59
C PRO A 252 -14.81 -15.48 5.01
N GLY A 253 -15.55 -15.00 4.02
CA GLY A 253 -16.95 -14.60 4.21
C GLY A 253 -17.83 -15.82 4.41
N THR A 254 -18.97 -15.59 5.07
CA THR A 254 -20.08 -16.54 5.17
C THR A 254 -21.31 -15.90 4.52
N LEU A 255 -22.41 -16.65 4.41
CA LEU A 255 -23.68 -16.11 3.93
C LEU A 255 -24.22 -14.93 4.76
N THR A 256 -23.70 -14.73 5.96
CA THR A 256 -24.15 -13.70 6.92
C THR A 256 -23.07 -12.67 7.26
N ARG A 257 -21.83 -12.84 6.78
CA ARG A 257 -20.70 -11.97 7.11
C ARG A 257 -19.76 -11.81 5.92
N ASN A 258 -19.39 -10.57 5.63
CA ASN A 258 -18.33 -10.25 4.68
C ASN A 258 -16.99 -10.89 5.09
N ALA A 259 -16.12 -11.15 4.11
CA ALA A 259 -14.74 -11.54 4.44
C ALA A 259 -14.01 -10.36 5.09
N VAL A 260 -13.04 -10.70 5.93
CA VAL A 260 -12.18 -9.72 6.60
C VAL A 260 -10.72 -10.13 6.41
N VAL A 261 -9.90 -9.17 6.03
CA VAL A 261 -8.44 -9.29 6.11
C VAL A 261 -7.98 -8.51 7.32
N GLN A 262 -7.33 -9.18 8.26
CA GLN A 262 -6.65 -8.56 9.38
C GLN A 262 -5.17 -8.37 9.02
N ILE A 263 -4.68 -7.15 9.18
CA ILE A 263 -3.32 -6.72 8.89
C ILE A 263 -2.66 -6.38 10.22
N HIS A 264 -1.59 -7.08 10.58
CA HIS A 264 -0.84 -6.88 11.81
C HIS A 264 0.63 -6.59 11.49
N LEU A 265 1.01 -5.32 11.40
CA LEU A 265 2.38 -4.94 11.02
C LEU A 265 3.14 -4.39 12.22
N ASN A 266 4.24 -5.05 12.54
CA ASN A 266 5.15 -4.62 13.61
C ASN A 266 6.44 -4.04 13.01
N PHE A 267 6.81 -2.85 13.47
CA PHE A 267 8.00 -2.14 13.02
C PHE A 267 8.92 -1.81 14.20
N THR A 268 10.24 -1.87 14.00
CA THR A 268 11.23 -1.56 15.05
C THR A 268 12.30 -0.60 14.58
N ARG A 269 12.62 0.39 15.41
CA ARG A 269 13.76 1.30 15.17
C ARG A 269 14.28 1.85 16.50
N ASN A 270 15.59 1.78 16.72
CA ASN A 270 16.25 2.25 17.95
C ASN A 270 15.62 1.68 19.25
N ASP A 271 15.35 0.36 19.25
CA ASP A 271 14.71 -0.37 20.37
C ASP A 271 13.27 0.05 20.70
N GLU A 272 12.63 0.87 19.86
CA GLU A 272 11.21 1.18 19.93
C GLU A 272 10.42 0.32 18.94
N ASN A 273 9.36 -0.33 19.42
CA ASN A 273 8.46 -1.15 18.61
C ASN A 273 7.12 -0.42 18.39
N TYR A 274 6.63 -0.48 17.16
CA TYR A 274 5.40 0.14 16.72
C TYR A 274 4.53 -0.91 16.04
N VAL A 275 3.38 -1.20 16.66
CA VAL A 275 2.41 -2.19 16.16
C VAL A 275 1.25 -1.47 15.50
N PHE A 276 0.86 -1.94 14.33
CA PHE A 276 -0.28 -1.44 13.58
C PHE A 276 -1.23 -2.58 13.26
N ASP A 277 -2.44 -2.49 13.82
CA ASP A 277 -3.54 -3.40 13.56
C ASP A 277 -4.58 -2.70 12.69
N HIS A 278 -4.96 -3.33 11.58
CA HIS A 278 -5.99 -2.81 10.69
C HIS A 278 -6.86 -3.93 10.13
N GLU A 279 -8.17 -3.71 10.10
CA GLU A 279 -9.13 -4.65 9.53
C GLU A 279 -9.72 -4.08 8.24
N VAL A 280 -9.67 -4.89 7.19
CA VAL A 280 -10.25 -4.57 5.88
C VAL A 280 -11.41 -5.50 5.61
N HIS A 281 -12.61 -4.93 5.56
CA HIS A 281 -13.81 -5.65 5.16
C HIS A 281 -13.87 -5.71 3.63
N ILE A 282 -14.04 -6.91 3.11
CA ILE A 282 -14.11 -7.21 1.68
C ILE A 282 -15.57 -7.43 1.30
N ASN A 283 -16.04 -6.71 0.28
CA ASN A 283 -17.40 -6.87 -0.19
C ASN A 283 -17.51 -8.18 -0.99
N ASN A 284 -18.02 -9.22 -0.35
CA ASN A 284 -18.19 -10.53 -0.97
C ASN A 284 -19.56 -10.71 -1.63
N VAL A 285 -20.14 -9.67 -2.23
CA VAL A 285 -21.42 -9.78 -2.94
C VAL A 285 -21.11 -10.17 -4.39
N PRO A 286 -21.17 -11.46 -4.76
CA PRO A 286 -20.76 -11.93 -6.08
C PRO A 286 -21.81 -11.62 -7.15
#